data_AF-A0A2E5Q7D4-F1
#
_entry.id   AF-A0A2E5Q7D4-F1
#
_cell.length_a   1.000
_cell.length_b   1.000
_cell.length_c   1.000
_cell.angle_alpha   90.00
_cell.angle_beta   90.00
_cell.angle_gamma   90.00
#
_symmetry.space_group_name_H-M   'P 1'
#
loop_
_entity.id
_entity.type
_entity.pdbx_description
1 polymer ?
#
loop_
_entity_poly.entity_id
_entity_poly.type
_entity_poly.pdbx_seq_one_letter_code
_entity_poly.pdbx_strand_id
1 'polypeptide(L)' 'MDVTYYQTVEQLEKLGVDPEYLQGWVGGYLGNPEREEQRISEAYKAGYQDGRIRVTDTALDWT' A
#
# COMPACT_ATOMS: atom_id res chain seq x y z
N MET A 1 -14.49 -2.48 11.02
CA MET A 1 -13.16 -2.35 10.38
C MET A 1 -12.32 -1.38 11.18
N ASP A 2 -11.01 -1.47 11.06
CA ASP A 2 -10.01 -0.73 11.84
C ASP A 2 -9.95 0.76 11.45
N VAL A 3 -9.91 1.67 12.42
CA VAL A 3 -9.84 3.12 12.18
C VAL A 3 -8.49 3.50 11.55
N THR A 4 -7.39 2.86 11.97
CA THR A 4 -6.06 3.12 11.43
C THR A 4 -5.99 2.80 9.94
N TYR A 5 -6.62 1.70 9.51
CA TYR A 5 -6.70 1.35 8.09
C TYR A 5 -7.31 2.48 7.25
N TYR A 6 -8.50 2.96 7.64
CA TYR A 6 -9.20 3.98 6.86
C TYR A 6 -8.47 5.32 6.86
N GLN A 7 -7.89 5.71 8.00
CA GLN A 7 -7.12 6.96 8.09
C GLN A 7 -5.87 6.90 7.23
N THR A 8 -5.15 5.78 7.21
CA THR A 8 -3.96 5.64 6.37
C THR A 8 -4.33 5.63 4.89
N VAL A 9 -5.37 4.90 4.48
CA VAL A 9 -5.84 4.90 3.09
C VAL A 9 -6.24 6.31 2.65
N GLU A 10 -7.03 7.02 3.46
CA GLU A 10 -7.43 8.40 3.17
C GLU A 10 -6.22 9.34 3.05
N GLN A 11 -5.22 9.17 3.91
CA GLN A 11 -3.97 9.94 3.83
C GLN A 11 -3.20 9.66 2.55
N LEU A 12 -3.05 8.39 2.17
CA LEU A 12 -2.34 7.98 0.95
C LEU A 12 -3.05 8.48 -0.32
N GLU A 13 -4.38 8.40 -0.36
CA GLU A 13 -5.18 8.96 -1.46
C GLU A 13 -5.02 10.48 -1.57
N LYS A 14 -5.01 11.20 -0.44
CA LYS A 14 -4.78 12.66 -0.43
C LYS A 14 -3.35 13.05 -0.82
N LEU A 15 -2.37 12.20 -0.51
CA LEU A 15 -0.98 12.39 -0.95
C LEU A 15 -0.82 12.17 -2.46
N GLY A 16 -1.78 11.52 -3.11
CA GLY A 16 -1.73 11.26 -4.56
C GLY A 16 -0.72 10.19 -4.94
N VAL A 17 -0.45 9.24 -4.03
CA VAL A 17 0.49 8.14 -4.31
C VAL A 17 0.04 7.28 -5.50
N ASP A 18 0.99 6.60 -6.12
CA ASP A 18 0.78 5.65 -7.19
C ASP A 18 -0.33 4.65 -6.80
N PRO A 19 -1.35 4.42 -7.64
CA PRO A 19 -2.43 3.49 -7.34
C PRO A 19 -1.94 2.06 -7.05
N GLU A 20 -0.85 1.61 -7.67
CA GLU A 20 -0.28 0.30 -7.40
C GLU A 20 0.38 0.24 -6.01
N TYR A 21 1.01 1.34 -5.55
CA TYR A 21 1.47 1.45 -4.17
C TYR A 21 0.30 1.34 -3.18
N LEU A 22 -0.78 2.10 -3.40
CA LEU A 22 -1.97 2.06 -2.55
C LEU A 22 -2.58 0.65 -2.49
N GLN A 23 -2.69 -0.02 -3.63
CA GLN A 23 -3.20 -1.39 -3.71
C GLN A 23 -2.28 -2.40 -3.02
N GLY A 24 -0.97 -2.23 -3.14
CA GLY A 24 0.02 -2.98 -2.38
C GLY A 24 -0.22 -2.84 -0.89
N TRP A 25 -0.30 -1.59 -0.40
CA TRP A 25 -0.50 -1.27 1.01
C TRP A 25 -1.76 -1.89 1.60
N VAL A 26 -2.89 -1.77 0.90
CA VAL A 26 -4.15 -2.42 1.29
C VAL A 26 -4.01 -3.93 1.35
N GLY A 27 -3.39 -4.55 0.34
CA GLY A 27 -3.17 -5.99 0.30
C GLY A 27 -2.28 -6.49 1.44
N GLY A 28 -1.20 -5.76 1.73
CA GLY A 28 -0.27 -6.06 2.81
C GLY A 28 -0.95 -5.93 4.18
N TYR A 29 -1.70 -4.85 4.41
CA TYR A 29 -2.40 -4.61 5.68
C TYR A 29 -3.44 -5.69 6.00
N LEU A 30 -4.20 -6.12 4.98
CA LEU A 30 -5.23 -7.15 5.14
C LEU A 30 -4.66 -8.58 5.19
N GLY A 31 -3.35 -8.75 4.95
CA GLY A 31 -2.71 -10.06 4.93
C GLY A 31 -3.10 -10.91 3.72
N ASN A 32 -3.49 -10.28 2.61
CA ASN A 32 -3.78 -10.98 1.37
C ASN A 32 -2.51 -11.62 0.80
N PRO A 33 -2.62 -12.74 0.07
CA PRO A 33 -1.53 -13.21 -0.77
C PRO A 33 -1.07 -12.12 -1.75
N GLU A 34 0.22 -12.12 -2.08
CA GLU A 34 0.73 -11.26 -3.16
C GLU A 34 0.06 -11.61 -4.49
N ARG A 35 -0.07 -10.60 -5.36
CA ARG A 35 -0.54 -10.79 -6.74
C ARG A 35 0.38 -11.72 -7.53
N GLU A 36 -0.08 -12.20 -8.67
CA GLU A 36 0.75 -12.99 -9.58
C GLU A 36 1.97 -12.17 -10.04
N GLU A 37 3.15 -12.80 -10.17
CA GLU A 37 4.42 -12.13 -10.49
C GLU A 37 4.33 -11.17 -11.69
N GLN A 38 3.56 -11.53 -12.72
CA GLN A 38 3.35 -10.72 -13.93
C GLN A 38 2.54 -9.42 -13.70
N ARG A 39 1.88 -9.30 -12.54
CA ARG A 39 1.03 -8.17 -12.15
C ARG A 39 1.62 -7.37 -10.99
N ILE A 40 2.83 -7.71 -10.57
CA ILE A 40 3.54 -6.99 -9.52
C ILE A 40 4.39 -5.89 -10.18
N SER A 41 4.17 -4.65 -9.77
CA SER A 41 5.05 -3.51 -10.05
C SER A 41 5.96 -3.22 -8.85
N GLU A 42 7.00 -2.41 -9.04
CA GLU A 42 7.85 -1.98 -7.92
C GLU A 42 7.06 -1.14 -6.90
N ALA A 43 6.13 -0.30 -7.36
CA ALA A 43 5.20 0.45 -6.51
C ALA A 43 4.37 -0.48 -5.62
N TYR A 44 3.79 -1.53 -6.23
CA TYR A 44 3.01 -2.54 -5.51
C TYR A 44 3.85 -3.26 -4.45
N LYS A 45 5.08 -3.68 -4.77
CA LYS A 45 5.95 -4.36 -3.80
C LYS A 45 6.25 -3.47 -2.59
N ALA A 46 6.61 -2.21 -2.83
CA ALA A 46 6.88 -1.24 -1.77
C ALA A 46 5.64 -1.04 -0.89
N GLY A 47 4.49 -0.79 -1.50
CA GLY A 47 3.22 -0.67 -0.78
C GLY A 47 2.89 -1.92 0.01
N TYR A 48 3.04 -3.12 -0.58
CA TYR A 48 2.74 -4.38 0.09
C TYR A 48 3.61 -4.60 1.33
N GLN A 49 4.92 -4.33 1.23
CA GLN A 49 5.83 -4.42 2.38
C GLN A 49 5.45 -3.44 3.48
N ASP A 50 5.22 -2.16 3.15
CA ASP A 50 4.82 -1.13 4.11
C ASP A 50 3.47 -1.47 4.77
N GLY A 51 2.50 -1.96 3.99
CA GLY A 51 1.20 -2.40 4.49
C GLY A 51 1.29 -3.59 5.46
N ARG A 52 2.15 -4.56 5.17
CA ARG A 52 2.39 -5.75 6.02
C ARG A 52 2.88 -5.38 7.42
N ILE A 53 3.68 -4.31 7.52
CA ILE A 53 4.21 -3.81 8.80
C ILE A 53 3.48 -2.57 9.31
N ARG A 54 2.44 -2.11 8.61
CA ARG A 54 1.56 -0.99 8.96
C ARG A 54 2.28 0.37 9.06
N VAL A 55 3.24 0.61 8.18
CA VAL A 55 3.94 1.90 8.03
C VAL A 55 3.64 2.51 6.65
N THR A 56 4.15 3.71 6.38
CA THR A 56 4.06 4.37 5.06
C THR A 56 5.39 5.01 4.71
N ASP A 57 6.50 4.39 5.14
CA ASP A 57 7.84 4.98 5.11
C ASP A 57 8.30 5.29 3.69
N THR A 58 7.86 4.49 2.72
CA THR A 58 8.23 4.64 1.30
C THR A 58 7.19 5.38 0.47
N ALA A 59 6.05 5.79 1.05
CA ALA A 59 4.93 6.39 0.32
C ALA A 59 5.31 7.63 -0.51
N LEU A 60 6.24 8.45 -0.03
CA LEU A 60 6.68 9.67 -0.71
C LEU A 60 7.55 9.40 -1.95
N ASP A 61 8.13 8.21 -2.07
CA ASP A 61 8.86 7.81 -3.27
C ASP A 61 7.91 7.47 -4.44
N TRP A 62 6.61 7.37 -4.16
CA TRP A 62 5.55 6.98 -5.09
C TRP A 62 4.51 8.08 -5.32
N THR A 63 4.77 9.33 -4.99
CA THR A 63 3.88 10.49 -5.29
C THR A 63 4.22 11.20 -6.59
#